data_AF-Q10WQ9-F1
#
_entry.id   AF-Q10WQ9-F1
#
_cell.length_a   1.000
_cell.length_b   1.000
_cell.length_c   1.000
_cell.angle_alpha   90.00
_cell.angle_beta   90.00
_cell.angle_gamma   90.00
#
_symmetry.space_group_name_H-M   'P 1'
#
loop_
_entity.id
_entity.type
_entity.pdbx_description
1 polymer ?
#
loop_
_entity_poly.entity_id
_entity_poly.type
_entity_poly.pdbx_seq_one_letter_code
_entity_poly.pdbx_strand_id
1 'polypeptide(L)'
;MKLLLYNCYYIIIYIIISPFLRRFQTQIFIEAKKMSINDDFLYPRSRYYGNFSPENLVFNANLQEFSQEVSFICGLETGGKISQQEAYCQLKKLWKKLKKSRKKLGIGENDQNSSEE
;
A
#
# COMPACT_ATOMS: atom_id res chain seq x y z
N MET A 1 -51.45 -20.53 16.95
CA MET A 1 -50.32 -20.32 17.89
C MET A 1 -48.92 -20.52 17.30
N LYS A 2 -48.66 -21.53 16.46
CA LYS A 2 -47.30 -21.79 15.92
C LYS A 2 -46.68 -20.64 15.09
N LEU A 3 -47.50 -19.88 14.35
CA LEU A 3 -47.06 -18.73 13.55
C LEU A 3 -46.54 -17.54 14.39
N LEU A 4 -47.11 -17.30 15.58
CA LEU A 4 -46.65 -16.22 16.46
C LEU A 4 -45.29 -16.55 17.09
N LEU A 5 -45.05 -17.82 17.40
CA LEU A 5 -43.77 -18.29 17.93
C LEU A 5 -42.65 -18.18 16.89
N TYR A 6 -42.94 -18.48 15.61
CA TYR A 6 -41.95 -18.37 14.53
C TYR A 6 -41.54 -16.91 14.28
N ASN A 7 -42.50 -15.98 14.31
CA ASN A 7 -42.22 -14.55 14.17
C ASN A 7 -41.40 -13.99 15.35
N CYS A 8 -41.73 -14.37 16.59
CA CYS A 8 -40.92 -13.99 17.76
C CYS A 8 -39.50 -14.57 17.69
N TYR A 9 -39.34 -15.83 17.29
CA TYR A 9 -38.03 -16.45 17.12
C TYR A 9 -37.17 -15.73 16.07
N TYR A 10 -37.76 -15.37 14.93
CA TYR A 10 -37.08 -14.63 13.87
C TYR A 10 -36.68 -13.21 14.32
N ILE A 11 -37.56 -12.50 15.03
CA ILE A 11 -37.26 -11.18 15.59
C ILE A 11 -36.13 -11.25 16.63
N ILE A 12 -36.15 -12.24 17.53
CA ILE A 12 -35.11 -12.45 18.53
C ILE A 12 -33.76 -12.77 17.87
N ILE A 13 -33.75 -13.61 16.83
CA ILE A 13 -32.55 -13.89 16.03
C ILE A 13 -32.01 -12.61 15.39
N TYR A 14 -32.86 -11.79 14.76
CA TYR A 14 -32.41 -10.55 14.12
C TYR A 14 -31.87 -9.53 15.13
N ILE A 15 -32.47 -9.43 16.32
CA ILE A 15 -32.01 -8.54 17.39
C ILE A 15 -30.67 -9.01 17.97
N ILE A 16 -30.40 -10.32 18.02
CA ILE A 16 -29.14 -10.86 18.55
C ILE A 16 -28.03 -10.87 17.49
N ILE A 17 -28.36 -11.21 16.23
CA ILE A 17 -27.39 -11.30 15.13
C ILE A 17 -27.02 -9.92 14.55
N SER A 18 -27.97 -8.97 14.48
CA SER A 18 -27.72 -7.60 13.99
C SER A 18 -26.57 -6.87 14.71
N PRO A 19 -26.53 -6.79 16.06
CA PRO A 19 -25.42 -6.15 16.75
C PRO A 19 -24.13 -6.95 16.63
N PHE A 20 -24.18 -8.28 16.48
CA PHE A 20 -22.99 -9.10 16.29
C PHE A 20 -22.35 -8.87 14.90
N LEU A 21 -23.14 -8.91 13.83
CA LEU A 21 -22.67 -8.60 12.47
C LEU A 21 -22.23 -7.13 12.35
N ARG A 22 -22.92 -6.21 13.02
CA ARG A 22 -22.54 -4.78 13.05
C ARG A 22 -21.23 -4.57 13.81
N ARG A 23 -21.03 -5.28 14.93
CA ARG A 23 -19.79 -5.22 15.72
C ARG A 23 -18.61 -5.85 14.96
N PHE A 24 -18.84 -6.98 14.27
CA PHE A 24 -17.86 -7.59 13.36
C PHE A 24 -17.51 -6.66 12.19
N GLN A 25 -18.50 -6.08 11.50
CA GLN A 25 -18.26 -5.12 10.43
C GLN A 25 -17.53 -3.87 10.93
N THR A 26 -17.90 -3.32 12.10
CA THR A 26 -17.21 -2.17 12.68
C THR A 26 -15.78 -2.49 13.05
N GLN A 27 -15.50 -3.70 13.55
CA GLN A 27 -14.15 -4.09 13.95
C GLN A 27 -13.25 -4.30 12.73
N ILE A 28 -13.77 -4.90 11.65
CA ILE A 28 -13.09 -4.98 10.35
C ILE A 28 -12.83 -3.56 9.79
N PHE A 29 -13.83 -2.67 9.82
CA PHE A 29 -13.69 -1.31 9.33
C PHE A 29 -12.69 -0.48 10.16
N ILE A 30 -12.68 -0.65 11.47
CA ILE A 30 -11.72 0.02 12.38
C ILE A 30 -10.31 -0.46 12.09
N GLU A 31 -10.06 -1.76 11.97
CA GLU A 31 -8.71 -2.29 11.64
C GLU A 31 -8.26 -1.85 10.24
N ALA A 32 -9.15 -1.88 9.24
CA ALA A 32 -8.86 -1.38 7.90
C ALA A 32 -8.51 0.13 7.90
N LYS A 33 -9.25 0.93 8.68
CA LYS A 33 -8.99 2.37 8.82
C LYS A 33 -7.70 2.63 9.61
N LYS A 34 -7.41 1.83 10.64
CA LYS A 34 -6.18 1.93 11.44
C LYS A 34 -4.94 1.59 10.61
N MET A 35 -5.02 0.62 9.71
CA MET A 35 -3.98 0.30 8.74
C MET A 35 -3.72 1.50 7.81
N SER A 36 -4.77 2.12 7.24
CA SER A 36 -4.61 3.25 6.31
C SER A 36 -4.07 4.52 6.98
N ILE A 37 -4.44 4.80 8.23
CA ILE A 37 -3.99 6.01 8.94
C ILE A 37 -2.47 5.97 9.17
N ASN A 38 -1.92 4.82 9.53
CA ASN A 38 -0.48 4.71 9.80
C ASN A 38 0.34 4.84 8.52
N ASP A 39 -0.12 4.25 7.42
CA ASP A 39 0.58 4.33 6.13
C ASP A 39 0.57 5.75 5.58
N ASP A 40 -0.55 6.47 5.60
CA ASP A 40 -0.61 7.84 5.06
C ASP A 40 0.12 8.85 5.95
N PHE A 41 0.18 8.62 7.27
CA PHE A 41 0.90 9.49 8.21
C PHE A 41 2.42 9.29 8.14
N LEU A 42 2.88 8.03 8.16
CA LEU A 42 4.31 7.70 8.13
C LEU A 42 4.90 7.84 6.73
N TYR A 43 4.07 7.64 5.70
CA TYR A 43 4.49 7.60 4.30
C TYR A 43 3.55 8.43 3.40
N PRO A 44 3.58 9.76 3.53
CA PRO A 44 2.71 10.63 2.76
C PRO A 44 2.95 10.43 1.25
N ARG A 45 1.88 10.09 0.52
CA ARG A 45 1.92 9.97 -0.94
C ARG A 45 1.69 11.32 -1.57
N SER A 46 2.61 11.73 -2.45
CA SER A 46 2.46 12.98 -3.19
C SER A 46 1.52 12.78 -4.38
N ARG A 47 0.69 13.78 -4.68
CA ARG A 47 -0.12 13.75 -5.90
C ARG A 47 0.80 13.76 -7.12
N TYR A 48 0.45 12.98 -8.14
CA TYR A 48 1.15 13.01 -9.43
C TYR A 48 0.72 14.24 -10.24
N TYR A 49 1.70 15.01 -10.73
CA TYR A 49 1.48 16.23 -11.51
C TYR A 49 2.03 16.15 -12.94
N GLY A 50 2.52 14.98 -13.37
CA GLY A 50 3.04 14.79 -14.73
C GLY A 50 1.95 14.43 -15.74
N ASN A 51 2.37 14.19 -16.98
CA ASN A 51 1.46 13.81 -18.06
C ASN A 51 0.72 12.51 -17.73
N PHE A 52 -0.60 12.55 -17.89
CA PHE A 52 -1.47 11.42 -17.61
C PHE A 52 -1.24 10.31 -18.64
N SER A 53 -0.72 9.18 -18.16
CA SER A 53 -0.80 7.88 -18.81
C SER A 53 -0.86 6.80 -17.72
N PRO A 54 -1.49 5.65 -17.97
CA PRO A 54 -1.51 4.54 -17.02
C PRO A 54 -0.09 4.13 -16.59
N GLU A 55 0.85 4.08 -17.53
CA GLU A 55 2.25 3.72 -17.30
C GLU A 55 2.93 4.71 -16.36
N ASN A 56 2.74 6.01 -16.61
CA ASN A 56 3.28 7.08 -15.79
C ASN A 56 2.71 7.07 -14.37
N LEU A 57 1.40 6.81 -14.22
CA LEU A 57 0.78 6.71 -12.90
C LEU A 57 1.31 5.51 -12.11
N VAL A 58 1.40 4.35 -12.75
CA VAL A 58 1.96 3.13 -12.14
C VAL A 58 3.43 3.34 -11.78
N PHE A 59 4.22 3.95 -12.66
CA PHE A 59 5.63 4.24 -12.38
C PHE A 59 5.79 5.25 -11.25
N ASN A 60 4.99 6.31 -11.23
CA ASN A 60 4.98 7.26 -10.12
C ASN A 60 4.65 6.58 -8.79
N ALA A 61 3.68 5.65 -8.75
CA ALA A 61 3.38 4.88 -7.55
C ALA A 61 4.61 4.05 -7.09
N ASN A 62 5.28 3.37 -8.02
CA ASN A 62 6.52 2.62 -7.73
C ASN A 62 7.67 3.53 -7.26
N LEU A 63 7.77 4.75 -7.81
CA LEU A 63 8.77 5.73 -7.42
C LEU A 63 8.51 6.25 -6.00
N GLN A 64 7.24 6.46 -5.64
CA GLN A 64 6.86 6.85 -4.29
C GLN A 64 7.16 5.73 -3.28
N GLU A 65 6.81 4.49 -3.59
CA GLU A 65 7.19 3.33 -2.77
C GLU A 65 8.71 3.25 -2.59
N PHE A 66 9.49 3.42 -3.67
CA PHE A 66 10.95 3.49 -3.59
C PHE A 66 11.44 4.58 -2.62
N SER A 67 10.90 5.80 -2.71
CA SER A 67 11.29 6.90 -1.83
C SER A 67 10.98 6.64 -0.36
N GLN A 68 9.88 5.94 -0.09
CA GLN A 68 9.46 5.56 1.26
C GLN A 68 10.42 4.52 1.86
N GLU A 69 10.69 3.45 1.10
CA GLU A 69 11.62 2.39 1.50
C GLU A 69 13.05 2.91 1.72
N VAL A 70 13.53 3.82 0.85
CA VAL A 70 14.84 4.47 1.03
C VAL A 70 14.89 5.24 2.36
N SER A 71 13.86 6.04 2.65
CA SER A 71 13.77 6.79 3.91
C SER A 71 13.77 5.86 5.12
N PHE A 72 13.05 4.74 5.04
CA PHE A 72 12.98 3.73 6.09
C PHE A 72 14.35 3.08 6.33
N ILE A 73 15.03 2.64 5.27
CA ILE A 73 16.37 2.03 5.35
C ILE A 73 17.38 3.01 5.95
N CYS A 74 17.40 4.26 5.50
CA CYS A 74 18.27 5.29 6.07
C CYS A 74 17.95 5.54 7.55
N GLY A 75 16.67 5.56 7.93
CA GLY A 75 16.25 5.66 9.32
C GLY A 75 16.74 4.49 10.18
N LEU A 76 16.69 3.26 9.67
CA LEU A 76 17.23 2.09 10.36
C LEU A 76 18.75 2.14 10.51
N GLU A 77 19.46 2.59 9.49
CA GLU A 77 20.92 2.70 9.49
C GLU A 77 21.39 3.80 10.46
N THR A 78 20.81 5.00 10.39
CA THR A 78 21.11 6.09 11.31
C THR A 78 20.71 5.75 12.75
N GLY A 79 19.66 4.94 12.93
CA GLY A 79 19.25 4.39 14.22
C GLY A 79 20.11 3.21 14.72
N GLY A 80 21.14 2.81 13.97
CA GLY A 80 22.05 1.71 14.31
C GLY A 80 21.41 0.32 14.33
N LYS A 81 20.24 0.15 13.70
CA LYS A 81 19.51 -1.13 13.64
C LYS A 81 20.03 -2.07 12.57
N ILE A 82 20.58 -1.50 11.50
CA ILE A 82 21.25 -2.23 10.41
C ILE A 82 22.62 -1.61 10.17
N SER A 83 23.54 -2.39 9.62
CA SER A 83 24.86 -1.88 9.23
C SER A 83 24.79 -1.03 7.96
N GLN A 84 25.76 -0.15 7.76
CA GLN A 84 25.89 0.65 6.53
C GLN A 84 26.00 -0.24 5.28
N GLN A 85 26.73 -1.36 5.37
CA GLN A 85 26.89 -2.32 4.28
C GLN A 85 25.55 -3.00 3.94
N GLU A 86 24.78 -3.36 4.95
CA GLU A 86 23.44 -3.93 4.78
C GLU A 86 22.49 -2.93 4.14
N ALA A 87 22.44 -1.69 4.64
CA ALA A 87 21.65 -0.61 4.08
C ALA A 87 21.99 -0.40 2.59
N TYR A 88 23.28 -0.33 2.24
CA TYR A 88 23.74 -0.22 0.85
C TYR A 88 23.25 -1.38 -0.02
N CYS A 89 23.34 -2.61 0.47
CA CYS A 89 22.87 -3.78 -0.26
C CYS A 89 21.35 -3.74 -0.52
N GLN A 90 20.56 -3.30 0.46
CA GLN A 90 19.11 -3.14 0.32
C GLN A 90 18.77 -2.02 -0.68
N LEU A 91 19.40 -0.85 -0.56
CA LEU A 91 19.22 0.27 -1.50
C LEU A 91 19.56 -0.14 -2.95
N LYS A 92 20.64 -0.91 -3.14
CA LYS A 92 21.02 -1.43 -4.46
C LYS A 92 19.96 -2.37 -5.05
N LYS A 93 19.30 -3.19 -4.23
CA LYS A 93 18.19 -4.05 -4.66
C LYS A 93 16.97 -3.21 -5.05
N LEU A 94 16.61 -2.21 -4.25
CA LEU A 94 15.51 -1.27 -4.53
C LEU A 94 15.73 -0.51 -5.84
N TRP A 95 16.93 0.01 -6.06
CA TRP A 95 17.27 0.69 -7.31
C TRP A 95 17.12 -0.23 -8.53
N LYS A 96 17.57 -1.47 -8.43
CA LYS A 96 17.37 -2.48 -9.49
C LYS A 96 15.89 -2.78 -9.73
N LYS A 97 15.06 -2.86 -8.68
CA LYS A 97 13.60 -3.03 -8.78
C LYS A 97 12.97 -1.86 -9.54
N LEU A 98 13.30 -0.63 -9.15
CA LEU A 98 12.80 0.59 -9.79
C LEU A 98 13.17 0.66 -11.27
N LYS A 99 14.45 0.43 -11.60
CA LYS A 99 14.93 0.37 -13.00
C LYS A 99 14.16 -0.64 -13.85
N LYS A 100 13.95 -1.85 -13.31
CA LYS A 100 13.18 -2.90 -14.00
C LYS A 100 11.72 -2.48 -14.20
N SER A 101 11.10 -1.85 -13.21
CA SER A 101 9.74 -1.31 -13.34
C SER A 101 9.64 -0.28 -14.45
N ARG A 102 10.56 0.71 -14.47
CA ARG A 102 10.64 1.73 -15.52
C ARG A 102 10.70 1.12 -16.93
N LYS A 103 11.59 0.14 -17.13
CA LYS A 103 11.75 -0.56 -18.41
C LYS A 103 10.48 -1.34 -18.79
N LYS A 104 9.88 -2.08 -17.86
CA LYS A 104 8.64 -2.85 -18.13
C LYS A 104 7.47 -1.96 -18.56
N LEU A 105 7.46 -0.69 -18.13
CA LEU A 105 6.43 0.28 -18.44
C LEU A 105 6.75 1.09 -19.70
N GLY A 106 7.87 0.84 -20.39
CA GLY A 106 8.26 1.56 -21.61
C GLY A 106 8.63 3.03 -21.39
N ILE A 107 8.86 3.46 -20.15
CA ILE A 107 9.11 4.86 -19.83
C ILE A 107 10.55 5.23 -20.15
N GLY A 108 10.74 6.13 -21.10
CA GLY A 108 12.06 6.62 -21.53
C GLY A 108 12.80 5.71 -22.52
N GLU A 109 12.11 4.75 -23.15
CA GLU A 109 12.73 3.87 -24.16
C GLU A 109 13.04 4.60 -25.49
N ASN A 110 12.42 5.75 -25.74
CA ASN A 110 12.76 6.59 -26.90
C ASN A 110 14.15 7.26 -26.81
N ASP A 111 14.80 7.24 -25.64
CA ASP A 111 16.08 7.92 -25.39
C ASP A 111 17.27 6.96 -25.25
N GLN A 112 17.06 5.64 -25.42
CA GLN A 112 18.07 4.59 -25.14
C GLN A 112 18.64 3.91 -26.39
N ASN A 113 18.17 4.26 -27.61
CA ASN A 113 18.68 3.70 -28.87
C ASN A 113 19.88 4.46 -29.46
N SER A 114 20.58 5.29 -28.68
CA SER A 114 21.66 6.17 -29.18
C SER A 114 22.94 6.12 -28.32
N SER A 115 23.17 5.06 -27.55
CA SER A 115 24.37 4.96 -26.68
C SER A 115 24.96 3.56 -26.52
N GLU A 116 24.57 2.62 -27.37
CA GLU A 116 25.23 1.30 -27.46
C GLU A 116 25.63 1.04 -28.93
N GLU A 117 26.58 1.86 -29.43
CA GLU A 117 27.62 1.47 -30.40
C GLU A 117 28.97 1.96 -29.87
#